data_AF-A0A952VLA4-F1
#
_entry.id   AF-A0A952VLA4-F1
#
_cell.length_a   1.000
_cell.length_b   1.000
_cell.length_c   1.000
_cell.angle_alpha   90.00
_cell.angle_beta   90.00
_cell.angle_gamma   90.00
#
_symmetry.space_group_name_H-M   'P 1'
#
loop_
_entity.id
_entity.type
_entity.pdbx_description
1 polymer ?
#
loop_
_entity_poly.entity_id
_entity_poly.type
_entity_poly.pdbx_seq_one_letter_code
_entity_poly.pdbx_strand_id
1 'polypeptide(L)'
;MTAIVLISAALVLLTTALHLAYFSVVARRRSPHMRLGHLRFYALMIGLFAIHVMDIALYAVGFYIASDVLGLGDLRGEGAAGALGHFYTSAVIYTTLGFGDVLPSDHLRCLTATEALNGLLFIAWSTAFIFATMSRFWADHGNKESSDG
;
A
#
# COMPACT_ATOMS: atom_id res chain seq x y z
N MET A 1 11.36 18.33 14.41
CA MET A 1 10.07 18.52 13.72
C MET A 1 10.16 18.60 12.19
N THR A 2 11.01 19.41 11.57
CA THR A 2 11.08 19.49 10.09
C THR A 2 11.52 18.18 9.44
N ALA A 3 12.47 17.46 10.05
CA ALA A 3 12.98 16.19 9.52
C ALA A 3 11.89 15.11 9.37
N ILE A 4 11.01 14.93 10.35
CA ILE A 4 9.95 13.90 10.25
C ILE A 4 8.96 14.21 9.13
N VAL A 5 8.65 15.49 8.91
CA VAL A 5 7.76 15.93 7.83
C VAL A 5 8.38 15.63 6.47
N LEU A 6 9.68 15.86 6.30
CA LEU A 6 10.39 15.55 5.06
C LEU A 6 10.44 14.04 4.81
N ILE A 7 10.68 13.23 5.84
CA ILE A 7 10.66 11.76 5.74
C ILE A 7 9.26 11.29 5.34
N SER A 8 8.22 11.75 6.03
CA SER A 8 6.82 11.43 5.71
C SER A 8 6.47 11.79 4.28
N ALA A 9 6.82 13.01 3.84
CA ALA A 9 6.56 13.46 2.46
C ALA A 9 7.30 12.62 1.43
N ALA A 10 8.57 12.31 1.67
CA ALA A 10 9.37 11.45 0.79
C ALA A 10 8.77 10.04 0.66
N LEU A 11 8.33 9.45 1.78
CA LEU A 11 7.69 8.13 1.79
C LEU A 11 6.34 8.13 1.06
N VAL A 12 5.51 9.16 1.26
CA VAL A 12 4.25 9.32 0.52
C VAL A 12 4.50 9.41 -0.98
N LEU A 13 5.48 10.22 -1.41
CA LEU A 13 5.83 10.35 -2.82
C LEU A 13 6.36 9.04 -3.41
N LEU A 14 7.22 8.33 -2.68
CA LEU A 14 7.81 7.07 -3.11
C LEU A 14 6.74 5.97 -3.26
N THR A 15 5.89 5.79 -2.25
CA THR A 15 4.81 4.78 -2.26
C THR A 15 3.75 5.11 -3.31
N THR A 16 3.45 6.39 -3.53
CA THR A 16 2.59 6.83 -4.65
C THR A 16 3.22 6.48 -5.99
N ALA A 17 4.52 6.75 -6.16
CA ALA A 17 5.23 6.43 -7.40
C ALA A 17 5.25 4.91 -7.66
N LEU A 18 5.38 4.08 -6.62
CA LEU A 18 5.29 2.62 -6.74
C LEU A 18 3.92 2.17 -7.25
N HIS A 19 2.83 2.69 -6.69
CA HIS A 19 1.47 2.39 -7.17
C HIS A 19 1.25 2.85 -8.61
N LEU A 20 1.66 4.07 -8.94
CA LEU A 20 1.56 4.59 -10.31
C LEU A 20 2.37 3.75 -11.28
N ALA A 21 3.59 3.35 -10.92
CA ALA A 21 4.42 2.47 -11.72
C ALA A 21 3.72 1.13 -11.96
N TYR A 22 3.19 0.50 -10.90
CA TYR A 22 2.45 -0.75 -10.99
C TYR A 22 1.22 -0.63 -11.90
N PHE A 23 0.36 0.36 -11.66
CA PHE A 23 -0.83 0.60 -12.49
C PHE A 23 -0.46 0.88 -13.94
N SER A 24 0.63 1.62 -14.19
CA SER A 24 1.10 1.89 -15.55
C SER A 24 1.58 0.62 -16.25
N VAL A 25 2.26 -0.29 -15.55
CA VAL A 25 2.69 -1.59 -16.10
C VAL A 25 1.48 -2.46 -16.41
N VAL A 26 0.52 -2.55 -15.48
CA VAL A 26 -0.73 -3.31 -15.70
C VAL A 26 -1.53 -2.73 -16.87
N ALA A 27 -1.66 -1.41 -16.95
CA ALA A 27 -2.36 -0.74 -18.04
C ALA A 27 -1.68 -0.94 -19.40
N ARG A 28 -0.33 -0.83 -19.48
CA ARG A 28 0.43 -1.07 -20.71
C ARG A 28 0.37 -2.51 -21.20
N ARG A 29 0.36 -3.48 -20.27
CA ARG A 29 0.24 -4.90 -20.61
C ARG A 29 -1.19 -5.30 -21.00
N ARG A 30 -2.14 -4.38 -20.87
CA ARG A 30 -3.54 -4.60 -21.24
C ARG A 30 -3.69 -4.37 -22.75
N SER A 31 -3.73 -5.46 -23.52
CA SER A 31 -4.07 -5.40 -24.94
C SER A 31 -5.60 -5.16 -25.09
N PRO A 32 -6.04 -4.22 -25.94
CA PRO A 32 -7.45 -3.83 -26.09
C PRO A 32 -8.36 -4.96 -26.58
N HIS A 33 -7.82 -6.03 -27.16
CA HIS A 33 -8.59 -7.15 -27.72
C HIS A 33 -8.57 -8.42 -26.87
N MET A 34 -7.93 -8.39 -25.70
CA MET A 34 -7.60 -9.60 -24.97
C MET A 34 -8.48 -9.75 -23.72
N ARG A 35 -9.34 -10.77 -23.70
CA ARG A 35 -10.21 -11.08 -22.55
C ARG A 35 -9.39 -11.26 -21.26
N LEU A 36 -9.92 -10.76 -20.15
CA LEU A 36 -9.30 -10.89 -18.84
C LEU A 36 -9.57 -12.30 -18.29
N GLY A 37 -8.74 -13.28 -18.64
CA GLY A 37 -8.87 -14.63 -18.07
C GLY A 37 -8.63 -14.63 -16.55
N HIS A 38 -9.20 -15.61 -15.83
CA HIS A 38 -9.09 -15.73 -14.37
C HIS A 38 -7.63 -15.64 -13.88
N LEU A 39 -6.69 -16.27 -14.59
CA LEU A 39 -5.26 -16.23 -14.25
C LEU A 39 -4.68 -14.79 -14.19
N ARG A 40 -5.11 -13.90 -15.08
CA ARG A 40 -4.65 -12.50 -15.07
C ARG A 40 -5.25 -11.71 -13.93
N PHE A 41 -6.50 -12.00 -13.56
CA PHE A 41 -7.12 -11.41 -12.40
C PHE A 41 -6.41 -11.85 -11.11
N TYR A 42 -6.10 -13.14 -10.97
CA TYR A 42 -5.27 -13.64 -9.87
C TYR A 42 -3.90 -12.96 -9.82
N ALA A 43 -3.21 -12.83 -10.96
CA ALA A 43 -1.93 -12.13 -11.02
C ALA A 43 -2.04 -10.65 -10.60
N LEU A 44 -3.14 -9.97 -10.94
CA LEU A 44 -3.42 -8.60 -10.50
C LEU A 44 -3.57 -8.51 -8.97
N MET A 45 -4.31 -9.44 -8.35
CA MET A 45 -4.50 -9.47 -6.89
C MET A 45 -3.18 -9.67 -6.16
N ILE A 46 -2.39 -10.67 -6.60
CA ILE A 46 -1.09 -10.96 -6.00
C ILE A 46 -0.12 -9.79 -6.19
N GLY A 47 -0.12 -9.14 -7.36
CA GLY A 47 0.71 -7.97 -7.59
C GLY A 47 0.35 -6.78 -6.70
N LEU A 48 -0.95 -6.51 -6.50
CA LEU A 48 -1.40 -5.45 -5.59
C LEU A 48 -1.03 -5.73 -4.14
N PHE A 49 -1.22 -6.98 -3.70
CA PHE A 49 -0.80 -7.41 -2.37
C PHE A 49 0.72 -7.20 -2.18
N ALA A 50 1.53 -7.58 -3.17
CA ALA A 50 2.98 -7.38 -3.12
C ALA A 50 3.39 -5.90 -3.05
N ILE A 51 2.69 -5.00 -3.77
CA ILE A 51 2.92 -3.56 -3.68
C ILE A 51 2.64 -3.06 -2.26
N HIS A 52 1.50 -3.42 -1.66
CA HIS A 52 1.18 -3.02 -0.28
C HIS A 52 2.19 -3.54 0.75
N VAL A 53 2.68 -4.78 0.59
CA VAL A 53 3.75 -5.32 1.44
C VAL A 53 5.05 -4.51 1.27
N MET A 54 5.35 -4.06 0.05
CA MET A 54 6.52 -3.21 -0.21
C MET A 54 6.36 -1.81 0.38
N ASP A 55 5.16 -1.23 0.37
CA ASP A 55 4.89 0.05 1.03
C ASP A 55 5.09 -0.06 2.55
N ILE A 56 4.58 -1.13 3.17
CA ILE A 56 4.83 -1.45 4.59
C ILE A 56 6.34 -1.57 4.85
N ALA A 57 7.08 -2.28 4.01
CA ALA A 57 8.52 -2.39 4.16
C ALA A 57 9.24 -1.03 4.07
N LEU A 58 8.79 -0.13 3.19
CA LEU A 58 9.34 1.22 3.06
C LEU A 58 9.06 2.08 4.29
N TYR A 59 7.84 2.03 4.82
CA TYR A 59 7.50 2.74 6.06
C TYR A 59 8.25 2.16 7.26
N ALA A 60 8.44 0.85 7.34
CA ALA A 60 9.28 0.22 8.36
C ALA A 60 10.72 0.74 8.34
N VAL A 61 11.32 0.89 7.15
CA VAL A 61 12.64 1.55 6.99
C VAL A 61 12.56 3.02 7.40
N GLY A 62 11.46 3.70 7.08
CA GLY A 62 11.18 5.06 7.54
C GLY A 62 11.17 5.21 9.05
N PHE A 63 10.53 4.29 9.77
CA PHE A 63 10.55 4.24 11.22
C PHE A 63 11.96 4.03 11.73
N TYR A 64 12.68 3.00 11.24
CA TYR A 64 14.05 2.71 11.65
C TYR A 64 14.98 3.92 11.49
N ILE A 65 14.89 4.65 10.37
CA ILE A 65 15.68 5.88 10.17
C ILE A 65 15.27 6.96 11.17
N ALA A 66 13.97 7.14 11.40
CA ALA A 66 13.47 8.17 12.30
C ALA A 66 13.76 7.89 13.79
N SER A 67 13.66 6.64 14.24
CA SER A 67 13.93 6.23 15.63
C SER A 67 15.42 6.01 15.88
N ASP A 68 16.04 5.05 15.20
CA ASP A 68 17.36 4.52 15.56
C ASP A 68 18.50 5.41 15.04
N VAL A 69 18.30 6.08 13.90
CA VAL A 69 19.36 6.91 13.28
C VAL A 69 19.24 8.38 13.70
N LEU A 70 18.03 8.92 13.73
CA LEU A 70 17.80 10.35 13.96
C LEU A 70 17.28 10.69 15.37
N GLY A 71 16.88 9.70 16.17
CA GLY A 71 16.40 9.92 17.54
C GLY A 71 15.17 10.82 17.63
N LEU A 72 14.27 10.77 16.64
CA LEU A 72 13.08 11.64 16.56
C LEU A 72 11.91 11.15 17.43
N GLY A 73 12.07 10.00 18.07
CA GLY A 73 11.10 9.33 18.93
C GLY A 73 11.43 7.86 19.01
N ASP A 74 10.61 7.10 19.73
CA ASP A 74 10.81 5.67 19.93
C ASP A 74 9.50 4.88 19.73
N LEU A 75 9.63 3.60 19.37
CA LEU A 75 8.51 2.67 19.32
C LEU A 75 8.48 1.87 20.63
N ARG A 76 7.47 2.12 21.46
CA ARG A 76 7.35 1.51 22.79
C ARG A 76 6.32 0.40 22.78
N GLY A 77 6.72 -0.81 23.15
CA GLY A 77 5.80 -1.95 23.21
C GLY A 77 6.53 -3.29 23.20
N GLU A 78 5.81 -4.35 23.55
CA GLU A 78 6.33 -5.71 23.36
C GLU A 78 6.46 -5.99 21.85
N GLY A 79 7.66 -6.38 21.41
CA GLY A 79 7.91 -6.64 19.99
C GLY A 79 8.25 -5.43 19.13
N ALA A 80 8.38 -4.23 19.70
CA ALA A 80 8.78 -3.02 18.95
C ALA A 80 10.23 -3.04 18.45
N ALA A 81 11.08 -3.89 19.04
CA ALA A 81 12.51 -3.91 18.78
C ALA A 81 12.88 -4.63 17.48
N GLY A 82 13.91 -4.11 16.80
CA GLY A 82 14.53 -4.72 15.62
C GLY A 82 13.70 -4.58 14.34
N ALA A 83 14.25 -5.07 13.22
CA ALA A 83 13.66 -4.87 11.90
C ALA A 83 12.23 -5.46 11.76
N LEU A 84 11.98 -6.61 12.39
CA LEU A 84 10.65 -7.22 12.39
C LEU A 84 9.64 -6.44 13.22
N GLY A 85 10.07 -5.80 14.32
CA GLY A 85 9.21 -4.92 15.11
C GLY A 85 8.75 -3.70 14.30
N HIS A 86 9.68 -3.02 13.63
CA HIS A 86 9.37 -1.92 12.73
C HIS A 86 8.42 -2.33 11.60
N PHE A 87 8.65 -3.50 10.98
CA PHE A 87 7.76 -4.03 9.94
C PHE A 87 6.37 -4.34 10.47
N TYR A 88 6.27 -4.97 11.63
CA TYR A 88 5.01 -5.27 12.29
C TYR A 88 4.24 -3.99 12.64
N THR A 89 4.89 -3.02 13.27
CA THR A 89 4.28 -1.74 13.62
C THR A 89 3.78 -1.00 12.38
N SER A 90 4.59 -0.94 11.32
CA SER A 90 4.18 -0.37 10.04
C SER A 90 2.97 -1.10 9.46
N ALA A 91 2.96 -2.44 9.45
CA ALA A 91 1.83 -3.21 8.94
C ALA A 91 0.52 -2.89 9.69
N VAL A 92 0.58 -2.82 11.02
CA VAL A 92 -0.57 -2.51 11.90
C VAL A 92 -1.08 -1.09 11.65
N ILE A 93 -0.19 -0.12 11.46
CA ILE A 93 -0.53 1.28 11.20
C ILE A 93 -1.08 1.46 9.78
N TYR A 94 -0.37 0.96 8.77
CA TYR A 94 -0.71 1.08 7.35
C TYR A 94 -2.09 0.50 7.03
N THR A 95 -2.42 -0.64 7.64
CA THR A 95 -3.75 -1.29 7.48
C THR A 95 -4.81 -0.71 8.41
N THR A 96 -4.47 0.30 9.22
CA THR A 96 -5.34 0.93 10.23
C THR A 96 -5.88 -0.05 11.29
N LEU A 97 -5.20 -1.19 11.47
CA LEU A 97 -5.60 -2.25 12.40
C LEU A 97 -5.48 -1.82 13.86
N GLY A 98 -4.40 -1.09 14.19
CA GLY A 98 -4.28 -0.37 15.47
C GLY A 98 -4.35 -1.22 16.74
N PHE A 99 -3.67 -2.38 16.80
CA PHE A 99 -3.67 -3.25 17.99
C PHE A 99 -3.22 -2.56 19.29
N GLY A 100 -2.44 -1.48 19.20
CA GLY A 100 -2.07 -0.65 20.35
C GLY A 100 -1.04 -1.27 21.29
N ASP A 101 -0.44 -2.39 20.88
CA ASP A 101 0.66 -3.09 21.55
C ASP A 101 2.01 -2.40 21.36
N VAL A 102 2.21 -1.74 20.21
CA VAL A 102 3.34 -0.84 19.95
C VAL A 102 2.85 0.57 19.71
N LEU A 103 3.37 1.52 20.50
CA LEU A 103 2.99 2.93 20.49
C LEU A 103 4.16 3.84 20.10
N PRO A 104 4.00 4.71 19.10
CA PRO A 104 5.02 5.70 18.73
C PRO A 104 5.06 6.88 19.72
N SER A 105 6.27 7.32 20.08
CA SER A 105 6.50 8.51 20.91
C SER A 105 6.94 9.73 20.08
N ASP A 106 6.80 10.91 20.69
CA ASP A 106 7.36 12.17 20.20
C ASP A 106 6.97 12.51 18.74
N HIS A 107 7.95 12.69 17.85
CA HIS A 107 7.68 13.08 16.47
C HIS A 107 7.22 11.92 15.60
N LEU A 108 7.48 10.66 15.97
CA LEU A 108 7.05 9.48 15.21
C LEU A 108 5.53 9.42 15.05
N ARG A 109 4.77 10.01 15.98
CA ARG A 109 3.30 10.15 15.89
C ARG A 109 2.84 10.80 14.57
N CYS A 110 3.62 11.76 14.05
CA CYS A 110 3.32 12.41 12.78
C CYS A 110 3.51 11.46 11.59
N LEU A 111 4.58 10.65 11.62
CA LEU A 111 4.85 9.64 10.61
C LEU A 111 3.76 8.55 10.64
N THR A 112 3.42 8.05 11.82
CA THR A 112 2.34 7.07 12.03
C THR A 112 0.99 7.56 11.51
N ALA A 113 0.60 8.81 11.83
CA ALA A 113 -0.65 9.37 11.32
C ALA A 113 -0.64 9.49 9.78
N THR A 114 0.51 9.86 9.21
CA THR A 114 0.66 9.97 7.75
C THR A 114 0.56 8.60 7.07
N GLU A 115 1.23 7.59 7.63
CA GLU A 115 1.19 6.22 7.12
C GLU A 115 -0.21 5.63 7.16
N ALA A 116 -0.93 5.77 8.28
CA ALA A 116 -2.30 5.28 8.40
C ALA A 116 -3.23 5.90 7.33
N LEU A 117 -3.11 7.21 7.12
CA LEU A 117 -3.87 7.91 6.08
C LEU A 117 -3.51 7.42 4.67
N ASN A 118 -2.21 7.27 4.40
CA ASN A 118 -1.71 6.89 3.09
C ASN A 118 -2.06 5.43 2.75
N GLY A 119 -1.93 4.52 3.72
CA GLY A 119 -2.30 3.11 3.56
C GLY A 119 -3.80 2.94 3.30
N LEU A 120 -4.65 3.64 4.04
CA LEU A 120 -6.10 3.65 3.79
C LEU A 120 -6.42 4.17 2.37
N LEU A 121 -5.78 5.26 1.95
CA LEU A 121 -5.96 5.83 0.62
C LEU A 121 -5.60 4.82 -0.48
N PHE A 122 -4.46 4.14 -0.35
CA PHE A 122 -4.02 3.14 -1.33
C PHE A 122 -4.88 1.88 -1.35
N ILE A 123 -5.34 1.39 -0.21
CA ILE A 123 -6.28 0.25 -0.17
C ILE A 123 -7.58 0.62 -0.90
N ALA A 124 -8.11 1.82 -0.65
CA ALA A 124 -9.30 2.31 -1.33
C ALA A 124 -9.07 2.48 -2.83
N TRP A 125 -7.92 3.02 -3.23
CA TRP A 125 -7.57 3.20 -4.64
C TRP A 125 -7.38 1.86 -5.36
N SER A 126 -6.69 0.90 -4.75
CA SER A 126 -6.58 -0.48 -5.25
C SER A 126 -7.95 -1.09 -5.51
N THR A 127 -8.87 -0.95 -4.56
CA THR A 127 -10.26 -1.45 -4.71
C THR A 127 -10.98 -0.79 -5.89
N ALA A 128 -10.87 0.53 -6.04
CA ALA A 128 -11.45 1.26 -7.17
C ALA A 128 -10.86 0.80 -8.52
N PHE A 129 -9.55 0.56 -8.58
CA PHE A 129 -8.88 0.06 -9.78
C PHE A 129 -9.32 -1.36 -10.14
N ILE A 130 -9.48 -2.23 -9.14
CA ILE A 130 -10.01 -3.59 -9.32
C ILE A 130 -11.43 -3.53 -9.85
N PHE A 131 -12.30 -2.71 -9.24
CA PHE A 131 -13.68 -2.54 -9.67
C PHE A 131 -13.77 -2.05 -11.11
N ALA A 132 -13.00 -1.02 -11.49
CA ALA A 132 -12.91 -0.54 -12.87
C ALA A 132 -12.38 -1.61 -13.85
N THR A 133 -11.57 -2.54 -13.36
CA THR A 133 -11.05 -3.65 -14.15
C THR A 133 -12.08 -4.75 -14.34
N MET A 134 -12.89 -5.06 -13.31
CA MET A 134 -13.96 -6.06 -13.33
C MET A 134 -15.20 -5.61 -14.10
N SER A 135 -15.61 -4.35 -13.98
CA SER A 135 -16.80 -3.83 -14.68
C SER A 135 -16.68 -3.97 -16.19
N ARG A 136 -15.46 -3.81 -16.73
CA ARG A 136 -15.17 -4.05 -18.15
C ARG A 136 -15.21 -5.52 -18.54
N PHE A 137 -14.87 -6.43 -17.63
CA PHE A 137 -14.96 -7.86 -17.87
C PHE A 137 -16.41 -8.32 -18.00
N TRP A 138 -17.30 -7.87 -17.10
CA TRP A 138 -18.73 -8.20 -17.17
C TRP A 138 -19.42 -7.62 -18.39
N ALA A 139 -19.07 -6.40 -18.82
CA ALA A 139 -19.60 -5.81 -20.04
C ALA A 139 -19.28 -6.63 -21.31
N ASP A 140 -18.08 -7.22 -21.38
CA ASP A 140 -17.66 -8.05 -22.53
C ASP A 140 -18.36 -9.42 -22.54
N HIS A 141 -18.76 -9.94 -21.37
CA HIS A 141 -19.52 -11.19 -21.26
C HIS A 141 -21.01 -11.03 -21.60
N GLY A 142 -21.66 -9.93 -21.19
CA GLY A 142 -23.08 -9.69 -21.48
C GLY A 142 -23.38 -9.47 -22.97
N ASN A 143 -22.45 -8.93 -23.75
CA ASN A 143 -22.62 -8.70 -25.19
C ASN A 143 -22.58 -9.99 -26.05
N LYS A 144 -22.14 -11.11 -25.45
CA LYS A 144 -22.02 -12.41 -26.15
C LYS A 144 -23.29 -13.23 -26.06
N GLU A 145 -23.98 -13.19 -24.92
CA GLU A 145 -25.25 -13.88 -24.75
C GLU A 145 -26.35 -13.26 -25.63
N SER A 146 -26.23 -11.98 -26.00
CA SER A 146 -27.15 -11.30 -26.91
C SER A 146 -26.89 -11.52 -28.41
N SER A 147 -25.73 -12.05 -28.82
CA SER A 147 -25.45 -12.33 -30.24
C SER A 147 -25.68 -13.79 -30.65
N ASP A 148 -25.77 -14.69 -29.67
CA ASP A 148 -26.00 -16.13 -29.87
C ASP A 148 -27.48 -16.53 -29.67
N GLY A 149 -28.38 -15.57 -29.41
CA GLY A 149 -29.84 -15.76 -29.32
C GLY A 149 -30.57 -15.00 -30.41
#